data_AF-A0A4D6LQ51-F1
#
_entry.id   AF-A0A4D6LQ51-F1
#
_cell.length_a   1.000
_cell.length_b   1.000
_cell.length_c   1.000
_cell.angle_alpha   90.00
_cell.angle_beta   90.00
_cell.angle_gamma   90.00
#
_symmetry.space_group_name_H-M   'P 1'
#
loop_
_entity.id
_entity.type
_entity.pdbx_description
1 polymer ?
#
loop_
_entity_poly.entity_id
_entity_poly.type
_entity_poly.pdbx_seq_one_letter_code
_entity_poly.pdbx_strand_id
1 'polypeptide(L)'
;MEECFGGSSKFFRLGLQRRQQSLKWLFTCVNRTEFEMVEEIANDVLQKLNRANVSDLDAQIAKLEQLAKLQGEFYQKIISVENLQNQRATVQRVIELKMERNMRLLRLTPDLLSHMQRSNSDDSYGGVFGNTFF
;
A
#
# COMPACT_ATOMS: atom_id res chain seq x y z
N MET A 1 7.14 -44.20 4.66
CA MET A 1 7.79 -43.20 3.78
C MET A 1 6.68 -42.41 3.11
N GLU A 2 6.15 -41.45 3.86
CA GLU A 2 5.32 -40.38 3.33
C GLU A 2 6.25 -39.26 2.88
N GLU A 3 6.08 -38.74 1.66
CA GLU A 3 6.22 -37.32 1.32
C GLU A 3 6.00 -37.14 -0.20
N CYS A 4 5.56 -35.93 -0.58
CA CYS A 4 5.44 -35.39 -1.95
C CYS A 4 4.09 -35.55 -2.71
N PHE A 5 2.95 -35.09 -2.17
CA PHE A 5 1.79 -34.72 -3.01
C PHE A 5 0.99 -33.48 -2.52
N GLY A 6 1.63 -32.54 -1.80
CA GLY A 6 0.96 -31.34 -1.28
C GLY A 6 0.94 -30.11 -2.20
N GLY A 7 1.72 -30.08 -3.28
CA GLY A 7 1.93 -28.88 -4.11
C GLY A 7 0.93 -28.66 -5.25
N SER A 8 0.40 -29.74 -5.85
CA SER A 8 -0.39 -29.66 -7.10
C SER A 8 -1.79 -29.07 -6.91
N SER A 9 -2.35 -29.14 -5.70
CA SER A 9 -3.74 -28.73 -5.43
C SER A 9 -3.95 -27.20 -5.48
N LYS A 10 -2.92 -26.40 -5.16
CA LYS A 10 -3.00 -24.92 -5.21
C LYS A 10 -2.86 -24.39 -6.64
N PHE A 11 -1.92 -24.93 -7.40
CA PHE A 11 -1.73 -24.57 -8.82
C PHE A 11 -2.94 -24.98 -9.67
N PHE A 12 -3.50 -26.16 -9.42
CA PHE A 12 -4.71 -26.61 -10.11
C PHE A 12 -5.91 -25.71 -9.78
N ARG A 13 -6.09 -25.30 -8.52
CA ARG A 13 -7.13 -24.34 -8.10
C ARG A 13 -6.96 -22.96 -8.75
N LEU A 14 -5.74 -22.41 -8.76
CA LEU A 14 -5.45 -21.14 -9.43
C LEU A 14 -5.68 -21.23 -10.94
N GLY A 15 -5.33 -22.36 -11.57
CA GLY A 15 -5.60 -22.63 -12.98
C GLY A 15 -7.09 -22.72 -13.30
N LEU A 16 -7.87 -23.41 -12.46
CA LEU A 16 -9.33 -23.50 -12.61
C LEU A 16 -10.00 -22.13 -12.41
N GLN A 17 -9.56 -21.35 -11.43
CA GLN A 17 -10.11 -20.03 -11.14
C GLN A 17 -9.88 -19.04 -12.28
N ARG A 18 -8.69 -19.06 -12.89
CA ARG A 18 -8.40 -18.24 -14.09
C ARG A 18 -9.24 -18.67 -15.29
N ARG A 19 -9.40 -19.98 -15.51
CA ARG A 19 -10.26 -20.50 -16.60
C ARG A 19 -11.74 -20.14 -16.40
N GLN A 20 -12.25 -20.24 -15.17
CA GLN A 20 -13.63 -19.85 -14.86
C GLN A 20 -13.87 -18.35 -15.08
N GLN A 21 -12.92 -17.48 -14.70
CA GLN A 21 -13.00 -16.06 -15.02
C GLN A 21 -13.00 -15.84 -16.53
N SER A 22 -12.08 -16.44 -17.28
CA SER A 22 -12.04 -16.32 -18.75
C SER A 22 -13.30 -16.82 -19.44
N LEU A 23 -13.89 -17.92 -18.99
CA LEU A 23 -15.15 -18.44 -19.54
C LEU A 23 -16.34 -17.53 -19.21
N LYS A 24 -16.37 -16.95 -18.01
CA LYS A 24 -17.38 -15.96 -17.62
C LYS A 24 -17.29 -14.69 -18.48
N TRP A 25 -16.08 -14.20 -18.74
CA TRP A 25 -15.86 -13.10 -19.70
C TRP A 25 -16.39 -13.47 -21.09
N LEU A 26 -16.02 -14.64 -21.61
CA LEU A 26 -16.44 -15.09 -22.94
C LEU A 26 -17.97 -15.19 -23.10
N PHE A 27 -18.67 -15.70 -22.08
CA PHE A 27 -20.13 -15.85 -22.11
C PHE A 27 -20.87 -14.51 -22.04
N THR A 28 -20.27 -13.49 -21.40
CA THR A 28 -20.86 -12.16 -21.27
C THR A 28 -20.66 -11.32 -22.55
N CYS A 29 -19.60 -11.58 -23.32
CA CYS A 29 -19.31 -10.92 -24.59
C CYS A 29 -20.29 -11.30 -25.72
N VAL A 30 -20.90 -12.49 -25.70
CA VAL A 30 -21.78 -12.97 -26.79
C VAL A 30 -23.12 -12.23 -26.87
N ASN A 31 -23.59 -11.66 -25.75
CA ASN A 31 -24.86 -10.94 -25.67
C ASN A 31 -24.71 -9.41 -25.58
N ARG A 32 -23.47 -8.89 -25.62
CA ARG A 32 -23.15 -7.47 -25.45
C ARG A 32 -22.63 -6.84 -26.72
N THR A 33 -22.88 -5.55 -26.87
CA THR A 33 -22.29 -4.78 -27.97
C THR A 33 -20.80 -4.53 -27.71
N GLU A 34 -20.01 -4.36 -28.77
CA GLU A 34 -18.60 -4.00 -28.66
C GLU A 34 -18.39 -2.74 -27.81
N PHE A 35 -19.31 -1.78 -27.94
CA PHE A 35 -19.32 -0.54 -27.17
C PHE A 35 -19.41 -0.77 -25.66
N GLU A 36 -20.36 -1.58 -25.19
CA GLU A 36 -20.52 -1.89 -23.75
C GLU A 36 -19.29 -2.58 -23.16
N MET A 37 -18.65 -3.46 -23.94
CA MET A 37 -17.42 -4.14 -23.52
C MET A 37 -16.26 -3.15 -23.36
N VAL A 38 -16.10 -2.23 -24.32
CA VAL A 38 -15.07 -1.19 -24.25
C VAL A 38 -15.31 -0.23 -23.09
N GLU A 39 -16.56 0.14 -22.82
CA GLU A 39 -16.92 1.01 -21.69
C GLU A 39 -16.58 0.36 -20.34
N GLU A 40 -16.89 -0.92 -20.15
CA GLU A 40 -16.51 -1.64 -18.93
C GLU A 40 -15.00 -1.71 -18.73
N ILE A 41 -14.24 -1.97 -19.80
CA ILE A 41 -12.77 -2.00 -19.75
C ILE A 41 -12.24 -0.61 -19.41
N ALA A 42 -12.76 0.45 -20.04
CA ALA A 42 -12.34 1.81 -19.77
C ALA A 42 -12.59 2.20 -18.31
N ASN A 43 -13.77 1.85 -17.78
CA ASN A 43 -14.12 2.09 -16.38
C ASN A 43 -13.25 1.30 -15.41
N ASP A 44 -12.96 0.03 -15.69
CA ASP A 44 -12.05 -0.79 -14.87
C ASP A 44 -10.62 -0.23 -14.86
N VAL A 45 -10.11 0.20 -16.02
CA VAL A 45 -8.80 0.85 -16.14
C VAL A 45 -8.77 2.16 -15.36
N LEU A 46 -9.79 3.01 -15.49
CA LEU A 46 -9.88 4.28 -14.76
C LEU A 46 -9.91 4.05 -13.24
N GLN A 47 -10.68 3.07 -12.76
CA GLN A 47 -10.71 2.72 -11.34
C GLN A 47 -9.34 2.22 -10.85
N LYS A 48 -8.66 1.38 -11.63
CA LYS A 48 -7.31 0.89 -11.30
C LYS A 48 -6.27 2.01 -11.27
N LEU A 49 -6.35 2.96 -12.21
CA LEU A 49 -5.47 4.10 -12.28
C LEU A 49 -5.69 5.05 -11.09
N ASN A 50 -6.96 5.35 -10.77
CA ASN A 50 -7.31 6.21 -9.64
C ASN A 50 -6.85 5.62 -8.29
N ARG A 51 -6.95 4.29 -8.11
CA ARG A 51 -6.44 3.62 -6.90
C ARG A 51 -4.92 3.69 -6.76
N ALA A 52 -4.20 3.71 -7.88
CA ALA A 52 -2.74 3.80 -7.89
C ALA A 52 -2.24 5.25 -7.92
N ASN A 53 -3.14 6.23 -8.05
CA ASN A 53 -2.77 7.64 -8.05
C ASN A 53 -2.31 8.05 -6.64
N VAL A 54 -1.10 8.60 -6.58
CA VAL A 54 -0.47 9.09 -5.35
C VAL A 54 -0.04 10.55 -5.46
N SER A 55 -0.45 11.26 -6.53
CA SER A 55 -0.08 12.66 -6.76
C SER A 55 -0.55 13.60 -5.63
N ASP A 56 -1.71 13.30 -5.03
CA ASP A 56 -2.23 13.99 -3.84
C ASP A 56 -1.32 13.81 -2.62
N LEU A 57 -0.81 12.59 -2.42
CA LEU A 57 0.11 12.27 -1.33
C LEU A 57 1.49 12.89 -1.57
N ASP A 58 2.02 12.80 -2.79
CA ASP A 58 3.31 13.38 -3.16
C ASP A 58 3.33 14.90 -2.91
N ALA A 59 2.25 15.61 -3.29
CA ALA A 59 2.11 17.05 -3.03
C ALA A 59 2.06 17.38 -1.53
N GLN A 60 1.35 16.58 -0.74
CA GLN A 60 1.25 16.77 0.71
C GLN A 60 2.58 16.48 1.42
N ILE A 61 3.26 15.39 1.04
CA ILE A 61 4.57 15.00 1.56
C ILE A 61 5.57 16.14 1.31
N ALA A 62 5.66 16.63 0.07
CA ALA A 62 6.60 17.70 -0.29
C ALA A 62 6.38 18.97 0.55
N LYS A 63 5.11 19.37 0.76
CA LYS A 63 4.78 20.54 1.59
C LYS A 63 5.17 20.33 3.05
N LEU A 64 4.90 19.15 3.61
CA LEU A 64 5.19 18.85 5.01
C LEU A 64 6.69 18.64 5.27
N GLU A 65 7.43 18.09 4.32
CA GLU A 65 8.89 18.00 4.40
C GLU A 65 9.54 19.39 4.42
N GLN A 66 9.08 20.31 3.57
CA GLN A 66 9.52 21.70 3.61
C GLN A 66 9.19 22.37 4.95
N LEU A 67 7.97 22.14 5.47
CA LEU A 67 7.56 22.66 6.77
C LEU A 67 8.44 22.11 7.90
N ALA A 68 8.69 20.80 7.93
CA ALA A 68 9.52 20.16 8.95
C ALA A 68 10.96 20.69 8.93
N LYS A 69 11.50 20.97 7.73
CA LYS A 69 12.81 21.60 7.56
C LYS A 69 12.85 23.01 8.15
N LEU A 70 11.90 23.86 7.76
CA LEU A 70 11.80 25.24 8.26
C LEU A 70 11.56 25.28 9.77
N GLN A 71 10.73 24.39 10.30
CA GLN A 71 10.51 24.22 11.74
C GLN A 71 11.82 23.85 12.45
N GLY A 72 12.61 22.93 11.90
CA GLY A 72 13.91 22.57 12.47
C GLY A 72 14.88 23.74 12.53
N GLU A 73 15.01 24.49 11.43
CA GLU A 73 15.89 25.66 11.36
C GLU A 73 15.44 26.79 12.29
N PHE A 74 14.13 26.98 12.46
CA PHE A 74 13.57 28.02 13.31
C PHE A 74 13.65 27.65 14.80
N TYR A 75 13.29 26.43 15.16
CA TYR A 75 13.29 25.97 16.55
C TYR A 75 14.68 25.75 17.14
N GLN A 76 15.71 25.58 16.30
CA GLN A 76 17.09 25.68 16.76
C GLN A 76 17.40 27.06 17.36
N LYS A 77 16.75 28.13 16.88
CA LYS A 77 16.93 29.50 17.40
C LYS A 77 16.06 29.79 18.62
N ILE A 78 14.92 29.11 18.75
CA ILE A 78 13.96 29.29 19.83
C ILE A 78 13.55 27.92 20.38
N ILE A 79 14.41 27.39 21.25
CA ILE A 79 14.22 26.04 21.82
C ILE A 79 13.11 26.10 22.87
N SER A 80 11.98 25.47 22.58
CA SER A 80 10.90 25.22 23.53
C SER A 80 10.41 23.78 23.39
N VAL A 81 9.84 23.24 24.47
CA VAL A 81 9.29 21.88 24.47
C VAL A 81 8.14 21.76 23.46
N GLU A 82 7.27 22.76 23.40
CA GLU A 82 6.16 22.84 22.45
C GLU A 82 6.65 22.83 21.00
N ASN A 83 7.67 23.62 20.68
CA ASN A 83 8.26 23.69 19.35
C ASN A 83 8.82 22.34 18.90
N LEU A 84 9.55 21.65 19.79
CA LEU A 84 10.07 20.31 19.52
C LEU A 84 8.97 19.29 19.32
N GLN A 85 7.88 19.36 20.10
CA GLN A 85 6.71 18.50 19.93
C GLN A 85 6.02 18.75 18.59
N ASN A 86 5.84 20.02 18.21
CA ASN A 86 5.23 20.40 16.94
C ASN A 86 6.06 19.91 15.74
N GLN A 87 7.39 20.05 15.79
CA GLN A 87 8.27 19.52 14.74
C GLN A 87 8.16 18.00 14.65
N ARG A 88 8.17 17.29 15.79
CA ARG A 88 8.01 15.83 15.82
C ARG A 88 6.66 15.40 15.25
N ALA A 89 5.58 16.11 15.56
CA ALA A 89 4.26 15.85 15.00
C ALA A 89 4.26 16.00 13.47
N THR A 90 4.89 17.05 12.93
CA THR A 90 5.03 17.23 11.47
C THR A 90 5.81 16.08 10.83
N VAL A 91 6.96 15.70 11.41
CA VAL A 91 7.78 14.58 10.90
C VAL A 91 7.01 13.26 10.97
N GLN A 92 6.30 13.01 12.07
CA GLN A 92 5.46 11.82 12.20
C GLN A 92 4.38 11.76 11.12
N ARG A 93 3.75 12.90 10.82
CA ARG A 93 2.74 12.98 9.76
C ARG A 93 3.32 12.70 8.38
N VAL A 94 4.56 13.14 8.10
CA VAL A 94 5.28 12.80 6.85
C VAL A 94 5.48 11.29 6.74
N ILE A 95 5.88 10.63 7.82
CA ILE A 95 6.10 9.17 7.85
C ILE A 95 4.80 8.43 7.54
N GLU A 96 3.68 8.83 8.15
CA GLU A 96 2.36 8.24 7.89
C GLU A 96 1.97 8.36 6.42
N LEU A 97 2.15 9.54 5.82
CA LEU A 97 1.83 9.77 4.41
C LEU A 97 2.74 8.97 3.48
N LYS A 98 4.03 8.85 3.78
CA LYS A 98 4.96 7.98 3.03
C LYS A 98 4.53 6.52 3.10
N MET A 99 4.07 6.06 4.26
CA MET A 99 3.54 4.72 4.43
C MET A 99 2.25 4.53 3.63
N GLU A 100 1.31 5.47 3.68
CA GLU A 100 0.09 5.44 2.87
C GLU A 100 0.39 5.42 1.36
N ARG A 101 1.37 6.22 0.93
CA ARG A 101 1.83 6.26 -0.46
C ARG A 101 2.38 4.91 -0.90
N ASN A 102 3.18 4.27 -0.06
CA ASN A 102 3.70 2.93 -0.33
C ASN A 102 2.59 1.87 -0.34
N MET A 103 1.60 1.98 0.55
CA MET A 103 0.42 1.11 0.57
C MET A 103 -0.35 1.15 -0.75
N ARG A 104 -0.63 2.36 -1.27
CA ARG A 104 -1.33 2.53 -2.55
C ARG A 104 -0.54 1.97 -3.72
N LEU A 105 0.76 2.25 -3.79
CA LEU A 105 1.62 1.78 -4.89
C LEU A 105 1.81 0.26 -4.91
N LEU A 106 2.00 -0.34 -3.74
CA LEU A 106 2.15 -1.79 -3.59
C LEU A 106 0.80 -2.53 -3.61
N ARG A 107 -0.32 -1.79 -3.66
CA ARG A 107 -1.69 -2.34 -3.61
C ARG A 107 -1.93 -3.21 -2.37
N LEU A 108 -1.30 -2.85 -1.26
CA LEU A 108 -1.46 -3.55 0.00
C LEU A 108 -2.82 -3.17 0.59
N THR A 109 -3.60 -4.16 0.97
CA THR A 109 -4.83 -3.96 1.75
C THR A 109 -4.54 -4.15 3.24
N PRO A 110 -5.31 -3.51 4.13
CA PRO A 110 -5.16 -3.70 5.59
C PRO A 110 -5.16 -5.17 6.01
N ASP A 111 -5.95 -6.01 5.33
CA ASP A 111 -6.02 -7.45 5.59
C ASP A 111 -4.68 -8.15 5.34
N LEU A 112 -3.96 -7.80 4.27
CA LEU A 112 -2.63 -8.35 3.95
C LEU A 112 -1.58 -7.93 4.98
N LEU A 113 -1.70 -6.72 5.54
CA LEU A 113 -0.82 -6.26 6.61
C LEU A 113 -1.08 -6.99 7.94
N SER A 114 -2.34 -7.32 8.25
CA SER A 114 -2.71 -7.96 9.51
C SER A 114 -2.00 -9.31 9.72
N HIS A 115 -1.71 -10.02 8.62
CA HIS A 115 -0.97 -11.28 8.63
C HIS A 115 0.53 -11.10 8.92
N MET A 116 1.12 -9.96 8.53
CA MET A 116 2.53 -9.66 8.82
C MET A 116 2.75 -9.20 10.26
N GLN A 117 1.78 -8.48 10.83
CA GLN A 117 1.88 -8.01 12.22
C GLN A 117 1.78 -9.16 13.23
N ARG A 118 1.05 -10.23 12.89
CA ARG A 118 0.86 -11.41 13.73
C ARG A 118 2.05 -12.39 13.69
N SER A 119 2.94 -12.35 12.70
CA SER A 119 4.13 -13.21 12.68
C SER A 119 5.28 -12.66 13.54
N ASN A 120 5.22 -11.40 13.95
CA ASN A 120 6.27 -10.76 14.76
C ASN A 120 6.10 -10.96 16.28
N SER A 121 5.06 -11.67 16.72
CA SER A 121 4.78 -11.88 18.16
C SER A 121 5.47 -13.10 18.77
N ASP A 122 6.19 -13.90 17.99
CA ASP A 122 6.79 -15.16 18.47
C ASP A 122 8.31 -15.11 18.72
N ASP A 123 8.99 -14.00 18.39
CA ASP A 123 10.43 -13.85 18.65
C ASP A 123 10.68 -12.86 19.79
N SER A 124 10.70 -13.40 21.01
CA SER A 124 11.28 -12.78 22.19
C SER A 124 12.81 -12.69 22.03
N TYR A 125 13.30 -11.64 21.37
CA TYR A 125 14.65 -11.11 21.60
C TYR A 125 14.61 -9.59 21.64
N GLY A 126 14.92 -9.04 22.83
CA GLY A 126 15.15 -7.61 23.01
C GLY A 126 16.39 -7.15 22.24
N GLY A 127 16.29 -5.99 21.60
CA GLY A 127 17.45 -5.38 20.93
C GLY A 127 17.08 -4.27 19.95
N VAL A 128 17.05 -3.04 20.45
CA VAL A 128 17.52 -1.81 19.76
C VAL A 128 17.02 -1.62 18.32
N PHE A 129 15.80 -1.07 18.14
CA PHE A 129 15.51 -0.28 16.94
C PHE A 129 16.18 1.10 17.08
N GLY A 130 17.48 1.11 16.80
CA GLY A 130 18.23 2.31 16.51
C GLY A 130 17.81 2.86 15.15
N ASN A 131 17.66 4.19 15.11
CA ASN A 131 17.49 5.03 13.93
C ASN A 131 18.16 4.52 12.65
N THR A 132 17.39 4.13 11.65
CA THR A 132 17.81 4.15 10.23
C THR A 132 16.60 4.07 9.30
N PHE A 133 15.87 5.16 9.13
CA PHE A 133 15.22 5.45 7.85
C PHE A 133 15.26 6.96 7.64
N PHE A 134 16.11 7.39 6.71
CA PHE A 134 16.30 8.78 6.29
C PHE A 134 15.10 9.27 5.46
#